data_AF-A0A255ZQF2-F1
#
_entry.id   AF-A0A255ZQF2-F1
#
_cell.length_a   1.000
_cell.length_b   1.000
_cell.length_c   1.000
_cell.angle_alpha   90.00
_cell.angle_beta   90.00
_cell.angle_gamma   90.00
#
_symmetry.space_group_name_H-M   'P 1'
#
loop_
_entity.id
_entity.type
_entity.pdbx_description
1 polymer ?
#
loop_
_entity_poly.entity_id
_entity_poly.type
_entity_poly.pdbx_seq_one_letter_code
_entity_poly.pdbx_strand_id
1 'polypeptide(L)'
;MILHLTYKKNRATALLQHQYGKTNFDSVQILILQVMKSVSKFFFLVILFGIFSCSNDDNGSGSNSGFFLRAKVNGQNYSSFVSPTAVSVAGMLMIQSSASSGNSIQIQIANYDGVGTYTSGNNDLTAGYINYLLLGDTPTSFQTFTSVRGTGTVEITEVTETSISGTFSATAPENVPGATNQVSITEGSFRAELQ
;
A
#
# COMPACT_ATOMS: atom_id res chain seq x y z
N MET A 1 -25.87 41.52 6.54
CA MET A 1 -25.58 40.15 6.04
C MET A 1 -26.30 39.05 6.83
N ILE A 2 -26.48 39.17 8.15
CA ILE A 2 -27.16 38.16 8.99
C ILE A 2 -28.67 38.02 8.68
N LEU A 3 -29.38 39.12 8.38
CA LEU A 3 -30.81 39.07 8.05
C LEU A 3 -31.14 38.28 6.76
N HIS A 4 -30.20 38.24 5.80
CA HIS A 4 -30.41 37.59 4.50
C HIS A 4 -30.31 36.06 4.58
N LEU A 5 -29.57 35.53 5.57
CA LEU A 5 -29.44 34.09 5.80
C LEU A 5 -30.68 33.51 6.49
N THR A 6 -31.31 34.28 7.38
CA THR A 6 -32.52 33.86 8.11
C THR A 6 -33.73 33.71 7.18
N TYR A 7 -33.87 34.58 6.17
CA TYR A 7 -35.01 34.54 5.24
C TYR A 7 -34.96 33.32 4.29
N LYS A 8 -33.78 32.95 3.76
CA LYS A 8 -33.63 31.76 2.92
C LYS A 8 -33.93 30.45 3.67
N LYS A 9 -33.55 30.37 4.95
CA LYS A 9 -33.78 29.19 5.78
C LYS A 9 -35.28 28.90 5.97
N ASN A 10 -36.09 29.93 6.19
CA ASN A 10 -37.53 29.76 6.41
C ASN A 10 -38.30 29.34 5.15
N ARG A 11 -37.83 29.73 3.96
CA ARG A 11 -38.46 29.33 2.69
C ARG A 11 -38.20 27.86 2.32
N ALA A 12 -37.01 27.35 2.63
CA ALA A 12 -36.67 25.94 2.41
C ALA A 12 -37.51 25.00 3.29
N THR A 13 -37.75 25.38 4.55
CA THR A 13 -38.55 24.60 5.49
C THR A 13 -40.03 24.50 5.07
N ALA A 14 -40.59 25.58 4.52
CA ALA A 14 -41.97 25.60 4.05
C ALA A 14 -42.19 24.72 2.80
N LEU A 15 -41.21 24.68 1.89
CA LEU A 15 -41.29 23.86 0.68
C LEU A 15 -41.17 22.35 0.97
N LEU A 16 -40.35 21.97 1.95
CA LEU A 16 -40.20 20.57 2.36
C LEU A 16 -41.42 20.03 3.13
N GLN A 17 -42.11 20.87 3.92
CA GLN A 17 -43.36 20.48 4.57
C GLN A 17 -44.51 20.22 3.59
N HIS A 18 -44.56 20.97 2.47
CA HIS A 18 -45.56 20.75 1.42
C HIS A 18 -45.31 19.48 0.61
N GLN A 19 -44.04 19.08 0.40
CA GLN A 19 -43.72 17.87 -0.36
C GLN A 19 -43.83 16.57 0.44
N TYR A 20 -43.54 16.59 1.75
CA TYR A 20 -43.45 15.35 2.53
C TYR A 20 -44.60 15.12 3.51
N GLY A 21 -45.44 16.12 3.77
CA GLY A 21 -46.48 16.02 4.80
C GLY A 21 -45.88 16.10 6.21
N LYS A 22 -46.61 16.75 7.12
CA LYS A 22 -46.10 17.18 8.43
C LYS A 22 -45.52 16.04 9.29
N THR A 23 -46.14 14.86 9.26
CA THR A 23 -45.71 13.67 10.03
C THR A 23 -44.42 13.03 9.50
N ASN A 24 -44.19 13.03 8.19
CA ASN A 24 -42.95 12.51 7.62
C ASN A 24 -41.79 13.52 7.77
N PHE A 25 -42.08 14.82 7.77
CA PHE A 25 -41.06 15.84 8.00
C PHE A 25 -40.48 15.76 9.42
N ASP A 26 -41.34 15.58 10.43
CA ASP A 26 -40.88 15.41 11.82
C ASP A 26 -40.06 14.12 11.99
N SER A 27 -40.44 13.04 11.30
CA SER A 27 -39.69 11.77 11.30
C SER A 27 -38.29 11.90 10.68
N VAL A 28 -38.16 12.65 9.57
CA VAL A 28 -36.86 12.91 8.91
C VAL A 28 -35.96 13.81 9.77
N GLN A 29 -36.51 14.83 10.43
CA GLN A 29 -35.76 15.69 11.35
C GLN A 29 -35.20 14.90 12.54
N ILE A 30 -35.99 13.96 13.09
CA ILE A 30 -35.55 13.08 14.18
C ILE A 30 -34.41 12.16 13.73
N LEU A 31 -34.51 11.59 12.52
CA LEU A 31 -33.47 10.71 11.96
C LEU A 31 -32.13 11.45 11.74
N ILE A 32 -32.18 12.67 11.19
CA ILE A 32 -30.97 13.51 10.97
C ILE A 32 -30.31 13.87 12.30
N LEU A 33 -31.09 14.21 13.33
CA LEU A 33 -30.56 14.52 14.67
C LEU A 33 -29.93 13.31 15.36
N GLN A 34 -30.42 12.08 15.09
CA GLN A 34 -29.83 10.85 15.63
C GLN A 34 -28.48 10.53 14.96
N VAL A 35 -28.36 10.72 13.64
CA VAL A 35 -27.09 10.53 12.92
C VAL A 35 -26.02 11.52 13.41
N MET A 36 -26.37 12.79 13.61
CA MET A 36 -25.43 13.82 14.07
C MET A 36 -24.89 13.59 15.49
N LYS A 37 -25.67 12.93 16.36
CA LYS A 37 -25.21 12.57 17.73
C LYS A 37 -24.26 11.37 17.75
N SER A 38 -24.35 10.47 16.77
CA SER A 38 -23.44 9.32 16.65
C SER A 38 -22.13 9.66 15.95
N VAL A 39 -22.12 10.65 15.05
CA VAL A 39 -20.89 11.09 14.35
C VAL A 39 -19.97 11.91 15.27
N SER A 40 -20.50 12.56 16.31
CA SER A 40 -19.70 13.33 17.29
C SER A 40 -18.85 12.47 18.23
N LYS A 41 -19.05 11.14 18.28
CA LYS A 41 -18.31 10.24 19.18
C LYS A 41 -17.22 9.43 18.49
N PHE A 42 -17.02 9.60 17.18
CA PHE A 42 -16.01 8.85 16.42
C PHE A 42 -14.83 9.70 15.92
N PHE A 43 -14.74 10.97 16.34
CA PHE A 43 -13.70 11.91 15.89
C PHE A 43 -12.59 12.16 16.91
N PHE A 44 -12.35 11.22 17.84
CA PHE A 44 -11.35 11.40 18.91
C PHE A 44 -10.56 10.12 19.23
N LEU A 45 -10.01 9.44 18.21
CA LEU A 45 -9.06 8.33 18.44
C LEU A 45 -8.08 8.05 17.28
N VAL A 46 -7.53 9.07 16.60
CA VAL A 46 -6.50 8.85 15.56
C VAL A 46 -5.42 9.94 15.58
N ILE A 47 -4.80 10.19 16.74
CA ILE A 47 -3.53 10.94 16.81
C ILE A 47 -2.69 10.39 17.98
N LEU A 48 -2.04 9.24 17.80
CA LEU A 48 -0.98 8.76 18.72
C LEU A 48 0.16 7.97 18.03
N PHE A 49 0.31 8.06 16.70
CA PHE A 49 1.47 7.49 15.98
C PHE A 49 2.32 8.57 15.31
N GLY A 50 2.73 9.58 16.08
CA GLY A 50 3.65 10.61 15.64
C GLY A 50 4.73 10.86 16.67
N ILE A 51 5.71 9.96 16.79
CA ILE A 51 7.10 10.24 17.21
C ILE A 51 7.98 8.98 17.09
N PHE A 52 8.61 8.78 15.94
CA PHE A 52 9.96 8.18 15.84
C PHE A 52 10.70 9.08 14.85
N SER A 53 11.27 10.19 15.33
CA SER A 53 12.70 10.31 15.61
C SER A 53 13.54 9.94 14.38
N CYS A 54 13.79 10.95 13.54
CA CYS A 54 15.03 11.01 12.78
C CYS A 54 16.17 11.16 13.78
N SER A 55 16.95 10.09 13.98
CA SER A 55 18.36 10.25 14.34
C SER A 55 19.15 10.28 13.03
N ASN A 56 19.83 11.40 12.79
CA ASN A 56 20.91 11.45 11.81
C ASN A 56 21.92 10.34 12.13
N ASP A 57 22.29 9.58 11.11
CA ASP A 57 23.65 9.11 10.90
C ASP A 57 23.82 8.86 9.39
N ASP A 58 24.29 9.91 8.72
CA ASP A 58 24.79 9.86 7.35
C ASP A 58 26.11 9.06 7.36
N ASN A 59 26.06 7.81 6.90
CA ASN A 59 27.22 7.09 6.36
C ASN A 59 26.74 5.87 5.57
N GLY A 60 26.37 6.08 4.31
CA GLY A 60 26.04 5.02 3.37
C GLY A 60 26.07 5.50 1.93
N SER A 61 27.17 5.20 1.24
CA SER A 61 27.33 5.39 -0.20
C SER A 61 26.28 4.55 -0.95
N GLY A 62 25.15 5.16 -1.29
CA GLY A 62 24.09 4.62 -2.13
C GLY A 62 23.55 5.73 -3.02
N SER A 63 23.34 5.44 -4.31
CA SER A 63 23.01 6.43 -5.34
C SER A 63 21.83 7.33 -4.92
N ASN A 64 22.08 8.63 -4.81
CA ASN A 64 21.19 9.66 -4.26
C ASN A 64 20.11 10.10 -5.28
N SER A 65 19.37 9.14 -5.84
CA SER A 65 18.36 9.38 -6.89
C SER A 65 16.93 9.55 -6.35
N GLY A 66 16.75 9.44 -5.03
CA GLY A 66 15.42 9.44 -4.40
C GLY A 66 14.59 8.18 -4.68
N PHE A 67 15.18 7.16 -5.32
CA PHE A 67 14.58 5.84 -5.53
C PHE A 67 15.01 4.88 -4.43
N PHE A 68 14.08 4.07 -3.92
CA PHE A 68 14.32 3.14 -2.83
C PHE A 68 13.35 1.97 -2.87
N LEU A 69 13.75 0.83 -2.30
CA LEU A 69 12.85 -0.26 -1.90
C LEU A 69 13.28 -0.72 -0.50
N ARG A 70 12.34 -0.68 0.44
CA ARG A 70 12.56 -1.00 1.85
C ARG A 70 11.47 -1.93 2.34
N ALA A 71 11.82 -2.84 3.26
CA ALA A 71 10.88 -3.76 3.89
C ALA A 71 11.50 -4.33 5.18
N LYS A 72 10.70 -5.12 5.92
CA LYS A 72 11.19 -6.05 6.93
C LYS A 72 11.05 -7.49 6.41
N VAL A 73 12.16 -8.23 6.36
CA VAL A 73 12.18 -9.66 6.03
C VAL A 73 12.43 -10.42 7.32
N ASN A 74 11.44 -11.19 7.78
CA ASN A 74 11.45 -11.85 9.10
C ASN A 74 11.80 -10.87 10.24
N GLY A 75 11.28 -9.63 10.14
CA GLY A 75 11.54 -8.55 11.11
C GLY A 75 12.89 -7.83 10.93
N GLN A 76 13.79 -8.31 10.07
CA GLN A 76 15.07 -7.67 9.77
C GLN A 76 14.93 -6.63 8.65
N ASN A 77 15.62 -5.51 8.78
CA ASN A 77 15.55 -4.44 7.78
C ASN A 77 16.19 -4.87 6.46
N TYR A 78 15.44 -4.68 5.37
CA TYR A 78 15.92 -4.73 3.99
C TYR A 78 15.92 -3.32 3.42
N SER A 79 16.99 -2.95 2.73
CA SER A 79 17.05 -1.72 1.94
C SER A 79 17.83 -1.98 0.65
N SER A 80 17.30 -1.50 -0.46
CA SER A 80 17.99 -1.47 -1.74
C SER A 80 19.31 -0.70 -1.64
N PHE A 81 20.39 -1.29 -2.13
CA PHE A 81 21.72 -0.67 -2.20
C PHE A 81 21.89 0.17 -3.47
N VAL A 82 21.37 -0.34 -4.58
CA VAL A 82 21.21 0.40 -5.85
C VAL A 82 19.77 0.86 -6.01
N SER A 83 19.55 1.88 -6.84
CA SER A 83 18.21 2.34 -7.17
C SER A 83 17.38 1.19 -7.76
N PRO A 84 16.19 0.87 -7.20
CA PRO A 84 15.34 -0.15 -7.78
C PRO A 84 14.78 0.33 -9.11
N THR A 85 14.69 -0.59 -10.06
CA THR A 85 14.17 -0.32 -11.41
C THR A 85 12.82 -0.98 -11.60
N ALA A 86 11.99 -0.34 -12.41
CA ALA A 86 10.69 -0.82 -12.84
C ALA A 86 10.60 -0.81 -14.36
N VAL A 87 10.07 -1.88 -14.95
CA VAL A 87 9.81 -1.99 -16.40
C VAL A 87 8.38 -2.45 -16.59
N SER A 88 7.63 -1.73 -17.44
CA SER A 88 6.27 -2.10 -17.84
C SER A 88 6.24 -2.51 -19.30
N VAL A 89 5.88 -3.76 -19.58
CA VAL A 89 5.80 -4.29 -20.95
C VAL A 89 4.63 -5.25 -21.08
N ALA A 90 3.80 -5.05 -22.11
CA ALA A 90 2.70 -5.95 -22.47
C ALA A 90 1.77 -6.33 -21.29
N GLY A 91 1.42 -5.37 -20.44
CA GLY A 91 0.56 -5.61 -19.27
C GLY A 91 1.26 -6.34 -18.11
N MET A 92 2.58 -6.42 -18.13
CA MET A 92 3.38 -6.88 -17.00
C MET A 92 4.22 -5.74 -16.45
N LEU A 93 4.22 -5.59 -15.13
CA LEU A 93 5.15 -4.71 -14.42
C LEU A 93 6.14 -5.54 -13.64
N MET A 94 7.43 -5.29 -13.85
CA MET A 94 8.54 -5.89 -13.11
C MET A 94 9.24 -4.82 -12.29
N ILE A 95 9.40 -5.04 -10.98
CA ILE A 95 10.20 -4.19 -10.08
C ILE A 95 11.32 -5.04 -9.48
N GLN A 96 12.55 -4.54 -9.51
CA GLN A 96 13.73 -5.27 -9.05
C GLN A 96 14.59 -4.42 -8.13
N SER A 97 15.11 -5.04 -7.08
CA SER A 97 16.03 -4.42 -6.12
C SER A 97 17.03 -5.42 -5.58
N SER A 98 18.21 -4.94 -5.20
CA SER A 98 19.23 -5.73 -4.51
C SER A 98 19.81 -4.95 -3.34
N ALA A 99 20.02 -5.63 -2.21
CA ALA A 99 20.74 -5.13 -1.05
C ALA A 99 22.26 -5.34 -1.22
N SER A 100 23.06 -4.68 -0.37
CA SER A 100 24.53 -4.79 -0.39
C SER A 100 25.03 -6.19 -0.04
N SER A 101 24.21 -6.99 0.66
CA SER A 101 24.50 -8.40 0.94
C SER A 101 24.30 -9.32 -0.26
N GLY A 102 23.78 -8.82 -1.39
CA GLY A 102 23.39 -9.63 -2.54
C GLY A 102 21.99 -10.22 -2.45
N ASN A 103 21.31 -10.10 -1.30
CA ASN A 103 19.89 -10.45 -1.19
C ASN A 103 19.04 -9.54 -2.09
N SER A 104 17.98 -10.06 -2.67
CA SER A 104 17.15 -9.28 -3.61
C SER A 104 15.66 -9.50 -3.39
N ILE A 105 14.88 -8.46 -3.69
CA ILE A 105 13.42 -8.55 -3.81
C ILE A 105 13.04 -8.24 -5.26
N GLN A 106 12.25 -9.12 -5.85
CA GLN A 106 11.65 -8.96 -7.17
C GLN A 106 10.13 -9.01 -7.05
N ILE A 107 9.45 -8.09 -7.71
CA ILE A 107 7.99 -8.02 -7.77
C ILE A 107 7.58 -8.09 -9.24
N GLN A 108 6.69 -9.01 -9.57
CA GLN A 108 6.00 -9.10 -10.84
C GLN A 108 4.52 -8.86 -10.60
N ILE A 109 3.92 -7.96 -11.35
CA ILE A 109 2.48 -7.79 -11.45
C ILE A 109 2.06 -8.18 -12.86
N ALA A 110 1.19 -9.18 -12.97
CA ALA A 110 0.57 -9.54 -14.23
C ALA A 110 -0.76 -8.78 -14.41
N ASN A 111 -1.17 -8.55 -15.65
CA ASN A 111 -2.34 -7.74 -16.00
C ASN A 111 -2.30 -6.35 -15.33
N TYR A 112 -1.11 -5.75 -15.28
CA TYR A 112 -0.89 -4.42 -14.73
C TYR A 112 -1.62 -3.36 -15.54
N ASP A 113 -2.45 -2.55 -14.87
CA ASP A 113 -3.29 -1.50 -15.47
C ASP A 113 -3.21 -0.18 -14.67
N GLY A 114 -2.07 0.07 -14.01
CA GLY A 114 -1.81 1.31 -13.28
C GLY A 114 -2.03 1.23 -11.77
N VAL A 115 -2.46 2.34 -11.18
CA VAL A 115 -2.72 2.48 -9.73
C VAL A 115 -3.78 1.47 -9.30
N GLY A 116 -3.51 0.75 -8.22
CA GLY A 116 -4.42 -0.29 -7.73
C GLY A 116 -3.72 -1.32 -6.87
N THR A 117 -4.53 -2.29 -6.40
CA THR A 117 -4.05 -3.41 -5.58
C THR A 117 -3.99 -4.68 -6.41
N TYR A 118 -2.86 -5.36 -6.34
CA TYR A 118 -2.56 -6.59 -7.03
C TYR A 118 -2.18 -7.67 -6.01
N THR A 119 -2.65 -8.88 -6.24
CA THR A 119 -2.43 -10.00 -5.31
C THR A 119 -1.80 -11.18 -6.03
N SER A 120 -0.99 -11.95 -5.30
CA SER A 120 -0.39 -13.20 -5.76
C SER A 120 -0.60 -14.31 -4.74
N GLY A 121 -0.48 -15.56 -5.17
CA GLY A 121 -0.70 -16.72 -4.31
C GLY A 121 -1.44 -17.85 -5.02
N ASN A 122 -2.00 -18.77 -4.21
CA ASN A 122 -2.83 -19.89 -4.67
C ASN A 122 -2.17 -20.82 -5.71
N ASN A 123 -0.84 -20.81 -5.81
CA ASN A 123 -0.06 -21.46 -6.86
C ASN A 123 -0.41 -20.97 -8.27
N ASP A 124 -0.88 -19.73 -8.41
CA ASP A 124 -1.20 -19.09 -9.68
C ASP A 124 -0.08 -18.16 -10.14
N LEU A 125 0.67 -18.58 -11.16
CA LEU A 125 1.73 -17.78 -11.78
C LEU A 125 1.18 -16.63 -12.63
N THR A 126 -0.08 -16.68 -13.04
CA THR A 126 -0.70 -15.68 -13.91
C THR A 126 -1.14 -14.42 -13.16
N ALA A 127 -1.13 -14.46 -11.83
CA ALA A 127 -1.41 -13.32 -10.95
C ALA A 127 -0.16 -12.46 -10.63
N GLY A 128 1.04 -12.93 -11.01
CA GLY A 128 2.32 -12.33 -10.63
C GLY A 128 2.84 -12.86 -9.30
N TYR A 129 3.85 -12.20 -8.74
CA TYR A 129 4.54 -12.66 -7.54
C TYR A 129 5.40 -11.57 -6.89
N ILE A 130 5.67 -11.76 -5.61
CA ILE A 130 6.79 -11.19 -4.85
C ILE A 130 7.74 -12.34 -4.51
N ASN A 131 9.00 -12.20 -4.91
CA ASN A 131 10.09 -13.13 -4.63
C ASN A 131 11.16 -12.48 -3.74
N TYR A 132 11.72 -13.27 -2.84
CA TYR A 132 12.91 -12.93 -2.09
C TYR A 132 14.01 -13.95 -2.37
N LEU A 133 15.19 -13.47 -2.73
CA LEU A 133 16.40 -14.29 -2.85
C LEU A 133 17.28 -14.01 -1.64
N LEU A 134 17.60 -15.08 -0.92
CA LEU A 134 18.58 -15.09 0.17
C LEU A 134 19.87 -15.71 -0.36
N LEU A 135 20.93 -14.90 -0.46
CA LEU A 135 22.26 -15.38 -0.83
C LEU A 135 22.89 -16.04 0.39
N GLY A 136 23.43 -17.24 0.22
CA GLY A 136 24.18 -17.97 1.22
C GLY A 136 25.69 -17.68 1.17
N ASP A 137 26.47 -18.43 1.94
CA ASP A 137 27.91 -18.19 2.13
C ASP A 137 28.76 -18.43 0.87
N THR A 138 28.20 -19.07 -0.16
CA THR A 138 28.86 -19.28 -1.44
C THR A 138 27.96 -18.79 -2.58
N PRO A 139 28.53 -18.33 -3.71
CA PRO A 139 27.73 -17.82 -4.84
C PRO A 139 26.71 -18.81 -5.41
N THR A 140 26.90 -20.11 -5.18
CA THR A 140 25.99 -21.18 -5.61
C THR A 140 24.98 -21.60 -4.54
N SER A 141 25.15 -21.13 -3.30
CA SER A 141 24.20 -21.36 -2.22
C SER A 141 23.24 -20.19 -2.19
N PHE A 142 22.01 -20.40 -2.64
CA PHE A 142 20.95 -19.41 -2.51
C PHE A 142 19.63 -20.11 -2.26
N GLN A 143 18.76 -19.43 -1.52
CA GLN A 143 17.37 -19.84 -1.32
C GLN A 143 16.47 -18.83 -2.00
N THR A 144 15.41 -19.33 -2.64
CA THR A 144 14.39 -18.49 -3.23
C THR A 144 13.08 -18.72 -2.49
N PHE A 145 12.39 -17.64 -2.18
CA PHE A 145 11.10 -17.66 -1.52
C PHE A 145 10.10 -16.95 -2.42
N THR A 146 8.91 -17.50 -2.57
CA THR A 146 7.91 -16.96 -3.50
C THR A 146 6.52 -16.91 -2.89
N SER A 147 5.86 -15.77 -3.07
CA SER A 147 4.44 -15.60 -2.71
C SER A 147 3.50 -16.39 -3.61
N VAL A 148 3.93 -16.91 -4.77
CA VAL A 148 3.10 -17.81 -5.60
C VAL A 148 2.58 -18.99 -4.77
N ARG A 149 3.43 -19.54 -3.91
CA ARG A 149 3.11 -20.68 -3.02
C ARG A 149 2.52 -20.24 -1.68
N GLY A 150 2.41 -18.93 -1.45
CA GLY A 150 1.86 -18.33 -0.25
C GLY A 150 0.87 -17.22 -0.61
N THR A 151 1.11 -16.02 -0.09
CA THR A 151 0.30 -14.84 -0.37
C THR A 151 1.19 -13.62 -0.58
N GLY A 152 0.77 -12.74 -1.48
CA GLY A 152 1.42 -11.45 -1.68
C GLY A 152 0.42 -10.38 -2.07
N THR A 153 0.66 -9.16 -1.62
CA THR A 153 -0.12 -7.97 -1.96
C THR A 153 0.84 -6.86 -2.36
N VAL A 154 0.55 -6.20 -3.48
CA VAL A 154 1.23 -5.00 -3.94
C VAL A 154 0.19 -3.92 -4.17
N GLU A 155 0.38 -2.74 -3.62
CA GLU A 155 -0.46 -1.57 -3.87
C GLU A 155 0.37 -0.53 -4.61
N ILE A 156 0.02 -0.26 -5.86
CA ILE A 156 0.58 0.83 -6.65
C ILE A 156 -0.21 2.09 -6.30
N THR A 157 0.46 3.10 -5.74
CA THR A 157 -0.18 4.33 -5.26
C THR A 157 0.06 5.52 -6.18
N GLU A 158 1.16 5.51 -6.94
CA GLU A 158 1.53 6.60 -7.83
C GLU A 158 2.34 6.07 -9.02
N VAL A 159 2.05 6.61 -10.21
CA VAL A 159 2.82 6.39 -11.44
C VAL A 159 3.07 7.75 -12.07
N THR A 160 4.32 8.04 -12.39
CA THR A 160 4.74 9.23 -13.14
C THR A 160 5.48 8.80 -14.41
N GLU A 161 5.98 9.76 -15.18
CA GLU A 161 6.80 9.48 -16.36
C GLU A 161 8.12 8.75 -16.02
N THR A 162 8.65 8.92 -14.81
CA THR A 162 9.99 8.41 -14.42
C THR A 162 9.97 7.55 -13.16
N SER A 163 8.82 7.38 -12.52
CA SER A 163 8.75 6.66 -11.25
C SER A 163 7.45 5.91 -11.05
N ILE A 164 7.54 4.81 -10.30
CA ILE A 164 6.39 4.11 -9.75
C ILE A 164 6.58 3.91 -8.25
N SER A 165 5.53 4.18 -7.47
CA SER A 165 5.56 4.10 -6.01
C SER A 165 4.46 3.17 -5.50
N GLY A 166 4.72 2.54 -4.37
CA GLY A 166 3.74 1.64 -3.78
C GLY A 166 4.17 1.01 -2.47
N THR A 167 3.30 0.15 -1.97
CA THR A 167 3.57 -0.72 -0.82
C THR A 167 3.46 -2.18 -1.21
N PHE A 168 4.06 -3.06 -0.42
CA PHE A 168 3.93 -4.50 -0.63
C PHE A 168 4.11 -5.28 0.67
N SER A 169 3.55 -6.48 0.68
CA SER A 169 3.77 -7.48 1.74
C SER A 169 3.60 -8.89 1.18
N ALA A 170 4.25 -9.87 1.81
CA ALA A 170 4.15 -11.25 1.39
C ALA A 170 4.38 -12.22 2.55
N THR A 171 3.70 -13.37 2.48
CA THR A 171 4.14 -14.61 3.11
C THR A 171 4.63 -15.53 2.01
N ALA A 172 5.93 -15.80 1.97
CA ALA A 172 6.58 -16.48 0.86
C ALA A 172 7.28 -17.76 1.34
N PRO A 173 6.70 -18.94 1.11
CA PRO A 173 7.38 -20.21 1.30
C PRO A 173 8.60 -20.35 0.40
N GLU A 174 9.57 -21.15 0.84
CA GLU A 174 10.71 -21.52 0.03
C GLU A 174 10.23 -22.21 -1.26
N ASN A 175 10.84 -21.86 -2.40
CA ASN A 175 10.42 -22.30 -3.73
C ASN A 175 10.94 -23.71 -4.06
N VAL A 176 10.78 -24.62 -3.09
CA VAL A 176 11.13 -26.04 -3.20
C VAL A 176 9.91 -26.86 -2.74
N PRO A 177 9.44 -27.84 -3.52
CA PRO A 177 8.34 -28.72 -3.12
C PRO A 177 8.53 -29.30 -1.73
N GLY A 178 7.49 -29.24 -0.88
CA GLY A 178 7.52 -29.77 0.48
C GLY A 178 8.32 -28.98 1.53
N ALA A 179 8.95 -27.85 1.16
CA ALA A 179 9.66 -27.01 2.13
C ALA A 179 8.70 -26.42 3.18
N THR A 180 9.13 -26.41 4.44
CA THR A 180 8.42 -25.80 5.57
C THR A 180 8.91 -24.39 5.89
N ASN A 181 10.06 -24.00 5.35
CA ASN A 181 10.62 -22.67 5.55
C ASN A 181 9.82 -21.63 4.78
N GLN A 182 9.67 -20.45 5.39
CA GLN A 182 9.03 -19.30 4.77
C GLN A 182 9.68 -18.01 5.25
N VAL A 183 9.54 -16.96 4.45
CA VAL A 183 9.84 -15.59 4.86
C VAL A 183 8.56 -14.77 4.93
N SER A 184 8.48 -13.92 5.96
CA SER A 184 7.48 -12.87 6.08
C SER A 184 8.11 -11.55 5.63
N ILE A 185 7.51 -10.92 4.62
CA ILE A 185 7.89 -9.61 4.12
C ILE A 185 6.81 -8.62 4.53
N THR A 186 7.15 -7.70 5.42
CA THR A 186 6.22 -6.70 5.96
C THR A 186 6.77 -5.29 5.79
N GLU A 187 5.90 -4.29 5.97
CA GLU A 187 6.28 -2.87 5.89
C GLU A 187 7.00 -2.50 4.58
N GLY A 188 6.67 -3.21 3.50
CA GLY A 188 7.27 -3.00 2.20
C GLY A 188 6.81 -1.68 1.59
N SER A 189 7.76 -0.85 1.17
CA SER A 189 7.50 0.38 0.41
C SER A 189 8.58 0.59 -0.64
N PHE A 190 8.20 1.16 -1.76
CA PHE A 190 9.14 1.48 -2.83
C PHE A 190 8.77 2.77 -3.56
N ARG A 191 9.81 3.36 -4.13
CA ARG A 191 9.77 4.30 -5.24
C ARG A 191 10.84 3.86 -6.22
N ALA A 192 10.44 3.26 -7.32
CA ALA A 192 11.34 2.69 -8.33
C ALA A 192 11.43 3.58 -9.56
N GLU A 193 12.60 3.57 -10.20
CA GLU A 193 12.85 4.25 -11.46
C GLU A 193 12.12 3.50 -12.58
N LEU A 194 11.17 4.17 -13.24
CA LEU A 194 10.45 3.59 -14.36
C LEU A 194 11.29 3.78 -15.64
N GLN A 195 11.61 2.68 -16.32
CA GLN A 195 12.39 2.64 -17.55
C GLN A 195 11.53 2.48 -18.81
#